data_AF-A0A1H5QGT8-F1
#
_entry.id   AF-A0A1H5QGT8-F1
#
_cell.length_a   1.000
_cell.length_b   1.000
_cell.length_c   1.000
_cell.angle_alpha   90.00
_cell.angle_beta   90.00
_cell.angle_gamma   90.00
#
_symmetry.space_group_name_H-M   'P 1'
#
loop_
_entity.id
_entity.type
_entity.pdbx_description
1 polymer ?
#
loop_
_entity_poly.entity_id
_entity_poly.type
_entity_poly.pdbx_seq_one_letter_code
_entity_poly.pdbx_strand_id
1 'polypeptide(L)'
;MLVEAEELEGFFASPGDDAPEVVFRRAKLSEERPRQVEDAVLEIVNARRDKVGEYLVGRVIFGDFDPKRVTFRFFGDRCEFPEAATIWRRWASGPPLRAGEWLRLPVRHHPAWLHVVQNSWFATGHGSGGCADAEVMTLNGASVVTKAGFYCALGEAARGPGGYFGSNLDALVDCLRSGPAGKRPATLLWNDFFSSEEALGAEFLDAVTAVLDEFGVIVEAR
;
A
#
# COMPACT_ATOMS: atom_id res chain seq x y z
N MET A 1 -24.29 10.41 1.54
CA MET A 1 -23.64 11.73 1.68
C MET A 1 -22.20 11.63 1.22
N LEU A 2 -21.76 12.58 0.39
CA LEU A 2 -20.40 12.64 -0.14
C LEU A 2 -19.70 13.91 0.36
N VAL A 3 -18.46 13.76 0.81
CA VAL A 3 -17.60 14.87 1.23
C VAL A 3 -16.33 14.76 0.39
N GLU A 4 -16.15 15.69 -0.54
CA GLU A 4 -14.93 15.79 -1.34
C GLU A 4 -14.00 16.79 -0.67
N ALA A 5 -12.72 16.47 -0.46
CA ALA A 5 -11.76 17.38 0.13
C ALA A 5 -10.39 17.25 -0.54
N GLU A 6 -9.60 18.32 -0.49
CA GLU A 6 -8.24 18.31 -1.04
C GLU A 6 -7.20 17.89 0.00
N GLU A 7 -7.50 18.05 1.29
CA GLU A 7 -6.60 17.72 2.38
C GLU A 7 -7.34 17.06 3.53
N LEU A 8 -6.64 16.13 4.18
CA LEU A 8 -7.12 15.34 5.31
C LEU A 8 -6.08 15.36 6.43
N GLU A 9 -6.52 15.70 7.65
CA GLU A 9 -5.70 15.72 8.86
C GLU A 9 -6.30 14.78 9.92
N GLY A 10 -5.44 14.12 10.69
CA GLY A 10 -5.84 13.28 11.84
C GLY A 10 -6.28 11.85 11.50
N PHE A 11 -6.50 11.51 10.22
CA PHE A 11 -6.81 10.12 9.82
C PHE A 11 -5.57 9.23 9.71
N PHE A 12 -4.49 9.75 9.16
CA PHE A 12 -3.19 9.08 9.10
C PHE A 12 -2.39 9.50 10.33
N ALA A 13 -2.31 8.63 11.32
CA ALA A 13 -1.78 8.97 12.63
C ALA A 13 -0.88 7.87 13.16
N SER A 14 0.02 8.22 14.07
CA SER A 14 0.82 7.21 14.77
C SER A 14 -0.08 6.36 15.68
N PRO A 15 0.26 5.08 15.93
CA PRO A 15 -0.43 4.28 16.93
C PRO A 15 -0.49 5.00 18.29
N GLY A 16 -1.69 5.09 18.87
CA GLY A 16 -1.94 5.78 20.15
C GLY A 16 -2.17 7.29 20.05
N ASP A 17 -2.22 7.87 18.85
CA ASP A 17 -2.71 9.24 18.68
C ASP A 17 -4.24 9.28 18.77
N ASP A 18 -4.73 9.70 19.94
CA ASP A 18 -6.15 9.75 20.28
C ASP A 18 -6.85 11.05 19.81
N ALA A 19 -6.23 11.83 18.92
CA ALA A 19 -6.83 13.07 18.41
C ALA A 19 -8.28 12.79 17.97
N PRO A 20 -9.33 13.31 18.63
CA PRO A 20 -10.68 12.76 18.46
C PRO A 20 -11.32 13.12 17.12
N GLU A 21 -10.69 14.00 16.34
CA GLU A 21 -11.27 14.62 15.16
C GLU A 21 -10.38 14.45 13.95
N VAL A 22 -11.01 14.05 12.85
CA VAL A 22 -10.47 14.05 11.50
C VAL A 22 -10.98 15.30 10.80
N VAL A 23 -10.08 16.02 10.16
CA VAL A 23 -10.38 17.31 9.54
C VAL A 23 -10.20 17.23 8.05
N PHE A 24 -11.26 17.51 7.31
CA PHE A 24 -11.28 17.64 5.86
C PHE A 24 -11.20 19.14 5.53
N ARG A 25 -10.15 19.57 4.83
CA ARG A 25 -10.01 20.98 4.41
C ARG A 25 -10.35 21.15 2.94
N ARG A 26 -10.83 22.37 2.62
CA ARG A 26 -11.30 22.74 1.28
C ARG A 26 -12.38 21.78 0.78
N ALA A 27 -13.26 21.39 1.70
CA ALA A 27 -14.23 20.35 1.40
C ALA A 27 -15.49 20.91 0.72
N LYS A 28 -16.09 20.10 -0.15
CA LYS A 28 -17.43 20.29 -0.71
C LYS A 28 -18.32 19.19 -0.17
N LEU A 29 -19.52 19.55 0.28
CA LEU A 29 -20.53 18.59 0.72
C LEU A 29 -21.70 18.54 -0.26
N SER A 30 -22.27 17.35 -0.41
CA SER A 30 -23.63 17.17 -0.93
C SER A 30 -24.68 17.81 0.00
N GLU A 31 -25.89 18.06 -0.51
CA GLU A 31 -26.97 18.75 0.23
C GLU A 31 -27.41 18.02 1.51
N GLU A 32 -27.37 16.69 1.53
CA GLU A 32 -27.74 15.90 2.71
C GLU A 32 -26.62 15.84 3.75
N ARG A 33 -26.94 16.21 4.99
CA ARG A 33 -26.03 16.18 6.15
C ARG A 33 -26.59 15.26 7.24
N PRO A 34 -26.41 13.94 7.12
CA PRO A 34 -26.73 13.04 8.20
C PRO A 34 -25.89 13.38 9.43
N ARG A 35 -26.50 13.29 10.62
CA ARG A 35 -25.79 13.50 11.90
C ARG A 35 -24.70 12.45 12.13
N GLN A 36 -24.90 11.25 11.59
CA GLN A 36 -23.98 10.12 11.69
C GLN A 36 -24.08 9.22 10.45
N VAL A 37 -23.01 8.50 10.14
CA VAL A 37 -22.95 7.46 9.11
C VAL A 37 -22.26 6.25 9.74
N GLU A 38 -22.81 5.05 9.57
CA GLU A 38 -22.29 3.82 10.23
C GLU A 38 -21.23 3.10 9.38
N ASP A 39 -21.35 3.16 8.04
CA ASP A 39 -20.46 2.47 7.10
C ASP A 39 -19.73 3.46 6.19
N ALA A 40 -19.04 4.44 6.79
CA ALA A 40 -18.31 5.41 6.02
C ALA A 40 -17.04 4.80 5.40
N VAL A 41 -16.76 5.23 4.17
CA VAL A 41 -15.56 4.86 3.42
C VAL A 41 -14.84 6.14 3.02
N LEU A 42 -13.53 6.18 3.23
CA LEU A 42 -12.65 7.22 2.73
C LEU A 42 -12.00 6.73 1.44
N GLU A 43 -12.40 7.30 0.32
CA GLU A 43 -11.77 7.03 -0.98
C GLU A 43 -10.64 8.02 -1.24
N ILE A 44 -9.50 7.52 -1.72
CA ILE A 44 -8.42 8.33 -2.27
C ILE A 44 -8.57 8.32 -3.78
N VAL A 45 -8.67 9.50 -4.38
CA VAL A 45 -8.84 9.68 -5.82
C VAL A 45 -7.66 10.45 -6.44
N ASN A 46 -7.29 10.11 -7.67
CA ASN A 46 -6.26 10.83 -8.41
C ASN A 46 -6.82 12.09 -9.10
N ALA A 47 -5.94 12.85 -9.78
CA ALA A 47 -6.33 14.04 -10.53
C ALA A 47 -7.38 13.80 -11.65
N ARG A 48 -7.53 12.56 -12.14
CA ARG A 48 -8.55 12.16 -13.12
C ARG A 48 -9.86 11.70 -12.47
N ARG A 49 -9.94 11.73 -11.14
CA ARG A 49 -11.04 11.20 -10.32
C ARG A 49 -11.19 9.68 -10.36
N ASP A 50 -10.15 8.95 -10.75
CA ASP A 50 -10.14 7.49 -10.59
C ASP A 50 -9.87 7.17 -9.11
N LYS A 51 -10.58 6.16 -8.56
CA LYS A 51 -10.26 5.61 -7.24
C LYS A 51 -8.91 4.91 -7.28
N VAL A 52 -8.00 5.29 -6.39
CA VAL A 52 -6.64 4.74 -6.29
C VAL A 52 -6.33 4.16 -4.92
N GLY A 53 -7.18 4.40 -3.91
CA GLY A 53 -7.05 3.88 -2.57
C GLY A 53 -8.37 3.97 -1.82
N GLU A 54 -8.51 3.22 -0.74
CA GLU A 54 -9.75 3.16 0.02
C GLU A 54 -9.48 2.75 1.47
N TYR A 55 -10.18 3.38 2.41
CA TYR A 55 -10.19 2.99 3.82
C TYR A 55 -11.62 2.81 4.30
N LEU A 56 -11.93 1.64 4.85
CA LEU A 56 -13.15 1.45 5.62
C LEU A 56 -12.99 2.18 6.95
N VAL A 57 -13.77 3.25 7.12
CA VAL A 57 -13.74 4.08 8.33
C VAL A 57 -14.78 3.59 9.34
N GLY A 58 -15.89 3.04 8.86
CA GLY A 58 -17.02 2.65 9.69
C GLY A 58 -17.74 3.88 10.25
N ARG A 59 -18.01 3.87 11.56
CA ARG A 59 -18.89 4.88 12.16
C ARG A 59 -18.21 6.26 12.26
N VAL A 60 -18.86 7.27 11.69
CA VAL A 60 -18.47 8.67 11.78
C VAL A 60 -19.62 9.55 12.26
N ILE A 61 -19.31 10.52 13.11
CA ILE A 61 -20.25 11.55 13.54
C ILE A 61 -19.82 12.90 12.97
N PHE A 62 -20.78 13.63 12.42
CA PHE A 62 -20.57 14.99 11.94
C PHE A 62 -20.23 15.93 13.07
N GLY A 63 -19.10 16.63 12.93
CA GLY A 63 -18.74 17.75 13.76
C GLY A 63 -19.08 19.09 13.11
N ASP A 64 -18.28 20.10 13.42
CA ASP A 64 -18.42 21.45 12.92
C ASP A 64 -18.16 21.54 11.41
N PHE A 65 -18.95 22.41 10.77
CA PHE A 65 -18.85 22.74 9.36
C PHE A 65 -18.58 24.24 9.16
N ASP A 66 -17.46 24.51 8.49
CA ASP A 66 -17.08 25.79 7.88
C ASP A 66 -16.85 25.52 6.37
N PRO A 67 -17.26 26.43 5.46
CA PRO A 67 -16.89 26.37 4.04
C PRO A 67 -15.42 25.99 3.72
N LYS A 68 -14.48 26.20 4.65
CA LYS A 68 -13.07 25.80 4.48
C LYS A 68 -12.69 24.50 5.19
N ARG A 69 -13.50 24.02 6.14
CA ARG A 69 -13.13 22.95 7.08
C ARG A 69 -14.36 22.18 7.54
N VAL A 70 -14.29 20.86 7.44
CA VAL A 70 -15.31 19.95 7.96
C VAL A 70 -14.64 19.00 8.93
N THR A 71 -15.24 18.82 10.10
CA THR A 71 -14.70 17.93 11.13
C THR A 71 -15.60 16.72 11.30
N PHE A 72 -14.97 15.60 11.60
CA PHE A 72 -15.63 14.33 11.83
C PHE A 72 -15.00 13.66 13.03
N ARG A 73 -15.82 13.07 13.90
CA ARG A 73 -15.35 12.16 14.93
C ARG A 73 -15.46 10.74 14.42
N PHE A 74 -14.31 10.08 14.28
CA PHE A 74 -14.18 8.71 13.78
C PHE A 74 -14.18 7.75 14.98
N PHE A 75 -14.94 6.66 14.90
CA PHE A 75 -15.03 5.65 15.95
C PHE A 75 -14.46 4.28 15.54
N GLY A 76 -14.06 4.12 14.26
CA GLY A 76 -13.35 2.94 13.76
C GLY A 76 -11.83 3.13 13.73
N ASP A 77 -11.15 2.12 13.18
CA ASP A 77 -9.69 2.11 13.06
C ASP A 77 -9.20 3.20 12.11
N ARG A 78 -8.08 3.82 12.49
CA ARG A 78 -7.38 4.81 11.68
C ARG A 78 -6.20 4.18 10.97
N CYS A 79 -5.68 4.88 9.98
CA CYS A 79 -4.46 4.42 9.35
C CYS A 79 -3.26 4.73 10.27
N GLU A 80 -2.64 3.68 10.79
CA GLU A 80 -1.48 3.71 11.70
C GLU A 80 -0.16 4.15 11.04
N PHE A 81 -0.21 4.55 9.76
CA PHE A 81 0.93 5.02 8.98
C PHE A 81 0.78 6.51 8.68
N PRO A 82 1.29 7.42 9.53
CA PRO A 82 1.16 8.86 9.28
C PRO A 82 1.78 9.29 7.94
N GLU A 83 2.84 8.61 7.50
CA GLU A 83 3.50 8.89 6.22
C GLU A 83 2.68 8.51 5.00
N ALA A 84 1.68 7.63 5.15
CA ALA A 84 0.79 7.26 4.05
C ALA A 84 0.07 8.49 3.46
N ALA A 85 -0.22 9.53 4.27
CA ALA A 85 -0.78 10.79 3.78
C ALA A 85 0.11 11.46 2.71
N THR A 86 1.43 11.44 2.91
CA THR A 86 2.38 12.05 1.96
C THR A 86 2.57 11.18 0.73
N ILE A 87 2.59 9.86 0.90
CA ILE A 87 2.69 8.90 -0.22
C ILE A 87 1.44 9.00 -1.10
N TRP A 88 0.24 9.01 -0.52
CA TRP A 88 -1.00 9.21 -1.27
C TRP A 88 -1.04 10.54 -1.99
N ARG A 89 -0.61 11.64 -1.35
CA ARG A 89 -0.51 12.94 -2.04
C ARG A 89 0.40 12.84 -3.26
N ARG A 90 1.59 12.23 -3.14
CA ARG A 90 2.51 12.04 -4.28
C ARG A 90 1.89 11.17 -5.38
N TRP A 91 1.19 10.11 -5.02
CA TRP A 91 0.55 9.19 -5.98
C TRP A 91 -0.62 9.87 -6.69
N ALA A 92 -1.50 10.55 -5.95
CA ALA A 92 -2.71 11.17 -6.48
C ALA A 92 -2.45 12.41 -7.35
N SER A 93 -1.38 13.17 -7.07
CA SER A 93 -1.12 14.48 -7.69
C SER A 93 -0.05 14.48 -8.79
N GLY A 94 0.66 13.38 -9.01
CA GLY A 94 1.86 13.39 -9.84
C GLY A 94 1.81 12.52 -11.10
N PRO A 95 2.90 12.52 -11.89
CA PRO A 95 3.07 11.58 -12.99
C PRO A 95 3.10 10.14 -12.46
N PRO A 96 2.93 9.12 -13.34
CA PRO A 96 3.08 7.72 -12.98
C PRO A 96 4.31 7.48 -12.10
N LEU A 97 4.17 6.58 -11.13
CA LEU A 97 5.26 6.24 -10.22
C LEU A 97 6.48 5.73 -10.99
N ARG A 98 7.66 6.00 -10.45
CA ARG A 98 8.93 5.43 -10.93
C ARG A 98 9.38 4.32 -9.99
N ALA A 99 9.98 3.28 -10.55
CA ALA A 99 10.53 2.19 -9.75
C ALA A 99 11.57 2.74 -8.76
N GLY A 100 11.56 2.22 -7.54
CA GLY A 100 12.47 2.64 -6.47
C GLY A 100 12.14 4.00 -5.85
N GLU A 101 10.95 4.57 -6.04
CA GLU A 101 10.57 5.79 -5.30
C GLU A 101 10.58 5.56 -3.77
N TRP A 102 10.23 4.36 -3.32
CA TRP A 102 10.29 3.96 -1.91
C TRP A 102 11.71 3.97 -1.33
N LEU A 103 12.74 3.67 -2.13
CA LEU A 103 14.15 3.69 -1.70
C LEU A 103 14.63 5.09 -1.29
N ARG A 104 13.93 6.13 -1.73
CA ARG A 104 14.26 7.54 -1.41
C ARG A 104 13.67 7.97 -0.07
N LEU A 105 12.84 7.14 0.53
CA LEU A 105 12.26 7.39 1.84
C LEU A 105 13.16 6.84 2.94
N PRO A 106 13.11 7.42 4.16
CA PRO A 106 13.67 6.79 5.34
C PRO A 106 13.17 5.34 5.49
N VAL A 107 14.06 4.42 5.90
CA VAL A 107 13.75 2.99 6.05
C VAL A 107 12.51 2.70 6.90
N ARG A 108 12.27 3.53 7.93
CA ARG A 108 11.09 3.45 8.81
C ARG A 108 9.77 3.71 8.07
N HIS A 109 9.79 4.32 6.89
CA HIS A 109 8.60 4.58 6.06
C HIS A 109 8.32 3.47 5.04
N HIS A 110 9.20 2.47 4.87
CA HIS A 110 8.95 1.35 3.96
C HIS A 110 7.64 0.61 4.27
N PRO A 111 7.26 0.37 5.56
CA PRO A 111 5.96 -0.20 5.89
C PRO A 111 4.79 0.66 5.41
N ALA A 112 4.88 2.00 5.53
CA ALA A 112 3.85 2.91 5.04
C ALA A 112 3.71 2.85 3.51
N TRP A 113 4.83 2.73 2.77
CA TRP A 113 4.79 2.53 1.31
C TRP A 113 4.14 1.20 0.94
N LEU A 114 4.56 0.11 1.57
CA LEU A 114 4.00 -1.22 1.34
C LEU A 114 2.48 -1.24 1.62
N HIS A 115 2.05 -0.60 2.71
CA HIS A 115 0.64 -0.42 3.05
C HIS A 115 -0.13 0.31 1.95
N VAL A 116 0.40 1.44 1.46
CA VAL A 116 -0.24 2.23 0.40
C VAL A 116 -0.34 1.44 -0.90
N VAL A 117 0.72 0.72 -1.29
CA VAL A 117 0.75 -0.14 -2.47
C VAL A 117 -0.27 -1.28 -2.35
N GLN A 118 -0.31 -1.97 -1.21
CA GLN A 118 -1.29 -3.01 -0.93
C GLN A 118 -2.72 -2.45 -0.99
N ASN A 119 -2.96 -1.32 -0.34
CA ASN A 119 -4.27 -0.68 -0.33
C ASN A 119 -4.73 -0.30 -1.75
N SER A 120 -3.83 0.28 -2.56
CA SER A 120 -4.12 0.65 -3.95
C SER A 120 -4.48 -0.56 -4.81
N TRP A 121 -3.75 -1.66 -4.66
CA TRP A 121 -4.02 -2.92 -5.36
C TRP A 121 -5.47 -3.37 -5.16
N PHE A 122 -5.91 -3.49 -3.90
CA PHE A 122 -7.27 -3.94 -3.59
C PHE A 122 -8.34 -2.91 -3.94
N ALA A 123 -8.09 -1.62 -3.69
CA ALA A 123 -9.06 -0.56 -3.96
C ALA A 123 -9.35 -0.40 -5.46
N THR A 124 -8.41 -0.77 -6.32
CA THR A 124 -8.56 -0.71 -7.79
C THR A 124 -9.19 -1.96 -8.39
N GLY A 125 -9.76 -2.84 -7.55
CA GLY A 125 -10.51 -4.01 -7.99
C GLY A 125 -9.65 -5.21 -8.35
N HIS A 126 -8.34 -5.16 -8.07
CA HIS A 126 -7.53 -6.36 -8.10
C HIS A 126 -7.89 -7.20 -6.85
N GLY A 127 -8.14 -8.49 -7.05
CA GLY A 127 -8.38 -9.41 -5.93
C GLY A 127 -7.10 -9.63 -5.11
N SER A 128 -7.12 -10.59 -4.18
CA SER A 128 -5.90 -11.10 -3.51
C SER A 128 -4.91 -11.76 -4.47
N GLY A 129 -5.12 -11.60 -5.77
CA GLY A 129 -4.46 -12.36 -6.78
C GLY A 129 -4.22 -11.69 -8.09
N GLY A 130 -3.26 -12.27 -8.79
CA GLY A 130 -2.80 -11.85 -10.10
C GLY A 130 -1.42 -12.45 -10.36
N CYS A 131 -1.12 -12.78 -11.60
CA CYS A 131 0.22 -13.23 -11.95
C CYS A 131 1.21 -12.06 -11.93
N ALA A 132 2.50 -12.33 -11.72
CA ALA A 132 3.51 -11.35 -12.13
C ALA A 132 3.33 -11.07 -13.62
N ASP A 133 3.50 -9.81 -14.02
CA ASP A 133 3.45 -9.41 -15.42
C ASP A 133 4.76 -9.78 -16.14
N ALA A 134 5.84 -9.98 -15.36
CA ALA A 134 7.15 -10.37 -15.83
C ALA A 134 7.40 -11.88 -15.71
N GLU A 135 8.01 -12.47 -16.76
CA GLU A 135 8.50 -13.85 -16.76
C GLU A 135 9.76 -14.01 -15.89
N VAL A 136 10.58 -12.95 -15.83
CA VAL A 136 11.79 -12.86 -15.00
C VAL A 136 11.68 -11.62 -14.11
N MET A 137 11.66 -11.84 -12.79
CA MET A 137 11.70 -10.78 -11.79
C MET A 137 13.16 -10.51 -11.40
N THR A 138 13.55 -9.24 -11.27
CA THR A 138 14.91 -8.88 -10.82
C THR A 138 14.85 -8.09 -9.52
N LEU A 139 15.59 -8.55 -8.52
CA LEU A 139 15.71 -7.91 -7.22
C LEU A 139 17.18 -7.52 -6.98
N ASN A 140 17.39 -6.29 -6.52
CA ASN A 140 18.68 -5.79 -6.07
C ASN A 140 18.78 -5.90 -4.55
N GLY A 141 19.44 -6.94 -4.07
CA GLY A 141 19.52 -7.30 -2.66
C GLY A 141 20.23 -6.26 -1.80
N ALA A 142 21.17 -5.49 -2.36
CA ALA A 142 21.85 -4.40 -1.66
C ALA A 142 20.91 -3.22 -1.34
N SER A 143 19.81 -3.08 -2.09
CA SER A 143 18.80 -2.04 -1.85
C SER A 143 17.71 -2.46 -0.86
N VAL A 144 17.63 -3.76 -0.54
CA VAL A 144 16.58 -4.34 0.28
C VAL A 144 17.08 -4.56 1.70
N VAL A 145 16.91 -3.55 2.53
CA VAL A 145 17.43 -3.53 3.92
C VAL A 145 16.35 -3.74 4.99
N THR A 146 15.09 -3.88 4.61
CA THR A 146 13.98 -4.21 5.52
C THR A 146 13.02 -5.20 4.86
N LYS A 147 12.30 -6.00 5.65
CA LYS A 147 11.28 -6.93 5.14
C LYS A 147 10.17 -6.20 4.36
N ALA A 148 9.76 -5.02 4.81
CA ALA A 148 8.81 -4.20 4.05
C ALA A 148 9.40 -3.73 2.71
N GLY A 149 10.68 -3.32 2.70
CA GLY A 149 11.40 -2.98 1.48
C GLY A 149 11.53 -4.17 0.52
N PHE A 150 11.68 -5.39 1.06
CA PHE A 150 11.72 -6.62 0.25
C PHE A 150 10.42 -6.79 -0.54
N TYR A 151 9.28 -6.69 0.13
CA TYR A 151 7.98 -6.81 -0.53
C TYR A 151 7.70 -5.65 -1.49
N CYS A 152 8.20 -4.44 -1.21
CA CYS A 152 8.15 -3.33 -2.18
C CYS A 152 8.96 -3.64 -3.45
N ALA A 153 10.19 -4.13 -3.29
CA ALA A 153 11.06 -4.50 -4.41
C ALA A 153 10.47 -5.64 -5.24
N LEU A 154 9.95 -6.68 -4.57
CA LEU A 154 9.32 -7.82 -5.22
C LEU A 154 8.06 -7.41 -5.98
N GLY A 155 7.21 -6.56 -5.39
CA GLY A 155 6.04 -6.00 -6.04
C GLY A 155 6.38 -5.19 -7.30
N GLU A 156 7.44 -4.37 -7.23
CA GLU A 156 7.93 -3.63 -8.39
C GLU A 156 8.53 -4.53 -9.47
N ALA A 157 9.27 -5.57 -9.08
CA ALA A 157 9.82 -6.54 -10.02
C ALA A 157 8.72 -7.34 -10.74
N ALA A 158 7.61 -7.61 -10.05
CA ALA A 158 6.50 -8.38 -10.59
C ALA A 158 5.58 -7.55 -11.50
N ARG A 159 5.31 -6.27 -11.17
CA ARG A 159 4.24 -5.48 -11.82
C ARG A 159 4.65 -4.06 -12.22
N GLY A 160 5.93 -3.74 -12.12
CA GLY A 160 6.44 -2.41 -12.38
C GLY A 160 6.20 -1.42 -11.23
N PRO A 161 6.48 -0.12 -11.44
CA PRO A 161 6.50 0.89 -10.39
C PRO A 161 5.24 0.92 -9.51
N GLY A 162 5.41 0.85 -8.19
CA GLY A 162 4.30 0.80 -7.23
C GLY A 162 3.48 -0.50 -7.26
N GLY A 163 4.01 -1.56 -7.86
CA GLY A 163 3.35 -2.87 -7.93
C GLY A 163 3.26 -3.58 -6.59
N TYR A 164 2.19 -4.36 -6.40
CA TYR A 164 1.97 -5.21 -5.22
C TYR A 164 2.17 -6.70 -5.56
N PHE A 165 2.95 -7.40 -4.75
CA PHE A 165 3.12 -8.85 -4.86
C PHE A 165 3.39 -9.48 -3.48
N GLY A 166 2.42 -9.27 -2.57
CA GLY A 166 2.48 -9.72 -1.18
C GLY A 166 3.04 -8.68 -0.22
N SER A 167 2.62 -8.72 1.04
CA SER A 167 3.16 -7.90 2.14
C SER A 167 3.68 -8.73 3.33
N ASN A 168 3.56 -10.05 3.23
CA ASN A 168 4.08 -11.09 4.13
C ASN A 168 4.09 -12.44 3.37
N LEU A 169 4.49 -13.53 4.02
CA LEU A 169 4.57 -14.86 3.39
C LEU A 169 3.20 -15.39 2.93
N ASP A 170 2.15 -15.24 3.74
CA ASP A 170 0.80 -15.68 3.38
C ASP A 170 0.26 -14.89 2.18
N ALA A 171 0.46 -13.57 2.18
CA ALA A 171 0.07 -12.70 1.08
C ALA A 171 0.87 -12.97 -0.20
N LEU A 172 2.14 -13.39 -0.07
CA LEU A 172 2.95 -13.84 -1.20
C LEU A 172 2.39 -15.15 -1.78
N VAL A 173 2.05 -16.11 -0.91
CA VAL A 173 1.37 -17.36 -1.30
C VAL A 173 0.07 -17.06 -2.04
N ASP A 174 -0.74 -16.13 -1.53
CA ASP A 174 -1.99 -15.72 -2.18
C ASP A 174 -1.75 -15.15 -3.58
N CYS A 175 -0.73 -14.30 -3.75
CA CYS A 175 -0.34 -13.77 -5.06
C CYS A 175 0.13 -14.87 -6.02
N LEU A 176 0.88 -15.86 -5.53
CA LEU A 176 1.41 -16.97 -6.33
C LEU A 176 0.32 -18.00 -6.72
N ARG A 177 -0.67 -18.23 -5.84
CA ARG A 177 -1.79 -19.16 -6.09
C ARG A 177 -2.71 -18.71 -7.22
N SER A 178 -2.87 -17.41 -7.36
CA SER A 178 -4.01 -16.78 -8.03
C SER A 178 -3.74 -16.30 -9.46
N GLY A 179 -2.64 -16.76 -10.06
CA GLY A 179 -2.35 -16.58 -11.48
C GLY A 179 -3.05 -17.61 -12.38
N PRO A 180 -3.42 -17.26 -13.62
CA PRO A 180 -3.80 -18.24 -14.64
C PRO A 180 -2.69 -19.29 -14.82
N ALA A 181 -3.07 -20.55 -15.04
CA ALA A 181 -2.10 -21.61 -15.35
C ALA A 181 -1.19 -21.16 -16.51
N GLY A 182 0.13 -21.15 -16.30
CA GLY A 182 1.13 -20.81 -17.33
C GLY A 182 1.56 -19.35 -17.42
N LYS A 183 1.12 -18.45 -16.51
CA LYS A 183 1.63 -17.06 -16.46
C LYS A 183 2.56 -16.76 -15.29
N ARG A 184 2.95 -17.75 -14.49
CA ARG A 184 3.79 -17.53 -13.29
C ARG A 184 5.17 -17.03 -13.71
N PRO A 185 5.79 -16.12 -12.93
CA PRO A 185 7.19 -15.81 -13.15
C PRO A 185 7.98 -17.11 -13.06
N ALA A 186 8.81 -17.38 -14.05
CA ALA A 186 9.63 -18.58 -14.09
C ALA A 186 10.87 -18.42 -13.21
N THR A 187 11.34 -17.17 -13.00
CA THR A 187 12.61 -16.90 -12.34
C THR A 187 12.59 -15.59 -11.54
N LEU A 188 13.17 -15.63 -10.33
CA LEU A 188 13.58 -14.47 -9.55
C LEU A 188 15.12 -14.39 -9.56
N LEU A 189 15.67 -13.41 -10.28
CA LEU A 189 17.09 -13.06 -10.22
C LEU A 189 17.32 -12.18 -8.98
N TRP A 190 17.98 -12.74 -7.96
CA TRP A 190 18.27 -12.05 -6.72
C TRP A 190 19.74 -11.69 -6.67
N ASN A 191 20.08 -10.51 -7.17
CA ASN A 191 21.45 -10.00 -7.16
C ASN A 191 21.80 -9.50 -5.75
N ASP A 192 23.07 -9.61 -5.35
CA ASP A 192 23.57 -9.23 -4.04
C ASP A 192 22.80 -9.94 -2.91
N PHE A 193 22.52 -11.24 -3.10
CA PHE A 193 21.72 -12.05 -2.18
C PHE A 193 22.27 -12.02 -0.75
N PHE A 194 23.59 -12.10 -0.62
CA PHE A 194 24.27 -12.03 0.67
C PHE A 194 23.99 -10.71 1.42
N SER A 195 23.85 -9.58 0.71
CA SER A 195 23.49 -8.30 1.34
C SER A 195 22.08 -8.33 1.92
N SER A 196 21.14 -8.98 1.23
CA SER A 196 19.80 -9.23 1.80
C SER A 196 19.85 -10.18 2.98
N GLU A 197 20.70 -11.21 2.95
CA GLU A 197 20.84 -12.15 4.05
C GLU A 197 21.36 -11.47 5.31
N GLU A 198 22.41 -10.64 5.18
CA GLU A 198 22.94 -9.85 6.30
C GLU A 198 21.90 -8.89 6.87
N ALA A 199 21.08 -8.27 6.01
CA ALA A 199 20.11 -7.27 6.44
C ALA A 199 18.80 -7.86 7.00
N LEU A 200 18.34 -8.99 6.45
CA LEU A 200 17.01 -9.53 6.74
C LEU A 200 17.04 -10.83 7.57
N GLY A 201 18.20 -11.50 7.62
CA GLY A 201 18.43 -12.77 8.27
C GLY A 201 18.12 -13.98 7.38
N ALA A 202 18.96 -15.01 7.49
CA ALA A 202 18.86 -16.25 6.72
C ALA A 202 17.49 -16.92 6.86
N GLU A 203 16.91 -16.98 8.08
CA GLU A 203 15.59 -17.59 8.31
C GLU A 203 14.48 -16.96 7.43
N PHE A 204 14.52 -15.63 7.23
CA PHE A 204 13.54 -14.96 6.40
C PHE A 204 13.75 -15.28 4.91
N LEU A 205 15.00 -15.31 4.44
CA LEU A 205 15.34 -15.64 3.05
C LEU A 205 15.00 -17.09 2.73
N ASP A 206 15.30 -18.01 3.64
CA ASP A 206 14.95 -19.43 3.53
C ASP A 206 13.43 -19.60 3.40
N ALA A 207 12.66 -18.92 4.26
CA ALA A 207 11.20 -19.00 4.22
C ALA A 207 10.62 -18.44 2.91
N VAL A 208 11.13 -17.30 2.43
CA VAL A 208 10.69 -16.73 1.14
C VAL A 208 11.07 -17.64 -0.03
N THR A 209 12.30 -18.16 -0.04
CA THR A 209 12.80 -19.04 -1.11
C THR A 209 12.00 -20.33 -1.15
N ALA A 210 11.67 -20.91 0.02
CA ALA A 210 10.83 -22.10 0.12
C ALA A 210 9.43 -21.85 -0.46
N VAL A 211 8.82 -20.70 -0.16
CA VAL A 211 7.52 -20.32 -0.77
C VAL A 211 7.66 -20.16 -2.29
N LEU A 212 8.71 -19.51 -2.79
CA LEU A 212 8.91 -19.35 -4.23
C LEU A 212 9.08 -20.70 -4.94
N ASP A 213 9.88 -21.60 -4.36
CA ASP A 213 10.14 -22.95 -4.88
C ASP A 213 8.87 -23.82 -4.88
N GLU A 214 8.07 -23.81 -3.80
CA GLU A 214 6.78 -24.51 -3.72
C GLU A 214 5.85 -24.15 -4.89
N PHE A 215 5.93 -22.91 -5.36
CA PHE A 215 5.10 -22.39 -6.45
C PHE A 215 5.77 -22.44 -7.83
N GLY A 216 6.97 -23.02 -7.92
CA GLY A 216 7.72 -23.25 -9.16
C GLY A 216 8.49 -22.03 -9.67
N VAL A 217 8.77 -21.04 -8.82
CA VAL A 217 9.59 -19.88 -9.16
C VAL A 217 11.05 -20.20 -8.84
N ILE A 218 11.89 -20.25 -9.87
CA ILE A 218 13.33 -20.53 -9.70
C ILE A 218 14.01 -19.30 -9.11
N VAL A 219 14.70 -19.45 -7.97
CA VAL A 219 15.49 -18.35 -7.38
C VAL A 219 16.95 -18.49 -7.81
N GLU A 220 17.44 -17.52 -8.59
CA GLU A 220 18.87 -17.41 -8.92
C GLU A 220 19.52 -16.37 -8.00
N ALA A 221 20.06 -16.84 -6.88
CA ALA A 221 20.84 -16.01 -5.96
C ALA A 221 22.25 -15.76 -6.52
N ARG A 222 22.65 -14.49 -6.60
CA ARG A 222 23.97 -14.04 -7.09
C ARG A 222 24.65 -13.10 -6.11
#